data_AF-A0A1G8HDK3-F1
#
_entry.id   AF-A0A1G8HDK3-F1
#
_cell.length_a   1.000
_cell.length_b   1.000
_cell.length_c   1.000
_cell.angle_alpha   90.00
_cell.angle_beta   90.00
_cell.angle_gamma   90.00
#
_symmetry.space_group_name_H-M   'P 1'
#
loop_
_entity.id
_entity.type
_entity.pdbx_description
1 polymer ?
#
loop_
_entity_poly.entity_id
_entity_poly.type
_entity_poly.pdbx_seq_one_letter_code
_entity_poly.pdbx_strand_id
1 'polypeptide(L)' 'MAYDERAVQRILQVGAVPMTSLQLMCELQRDWARGETYEGCMEIFKAHSAYGVGVRYAKQILGAHANEGGL' A
#
# COMPACT_ATOMS: atom_id res chain seq x y z
N MET A 1 19.96 19.25 1.76
CA MET A 1 19.77 17.82 2.12
C MET A 1 19.62 17.56 3.62
N ALA A 2 20.02 18.46 4.54
CA ALA A 2 19.95 18.19 5.98
C ALA A 2 18.69 18.68 6.74
N TYR A 3 17.82 19.49 6.11
CA TYR A 3 16.64 20.06 6.78
C TYR A 3 15.53 19.01 6.98
N ASP A 4 15.22 18.25 5.93
CA ASP A 4 14.16 17.24 5.95
C ASP A 4 14.46 16.12 6.95
N GLU A 5 15.70 15.64 6.96
CA GLU A 5 16.17 14.63 7.92
C GLU A 5 16.01 15.12 9.37
N ARG A 6 16.40 16.37 9.65
CA ARG A 6 16.26 16.96 11.00
C ARG A 6 14.80 17.13 11.42
N ALA A 7 13.90 17.43 10.47
CA ALA A 7 12.47 17.50 10.75
C ALA A 7 11.91 16.11 11.12
N VAL A 8 12.29 15.07 10.37
CA VAL A 8 11.91 13.68 10.67
C VAL A 8 12.44 13.25 12.05
N GLN A 9 13.69 13.59 12.38
CA GLN A 9 14.26 13.26 13.70
C GLN A 9 13.48 13.88 14.87
N ARG A 10 12.91 15.08 14.70
CA ARG A 10 12.10 15.72 15.76
C ARG A 10 10.77 15.01 15.99
N ILE A 11 10.08 14.60 14.93
CA ILE A 11 8.81 13.89 15.07
C ILE A 11 9.01 12.49 15.66
N LEU A 12 10.15 11.84 15.39
CA LEU A 12 10.54 10.58 16.01
C LEU A 12 10.68 10.70 17.54
N GLN A 13 11.30 11.79 18.02
CA GLN A 13 11.51 12.02 19.46
C GLN A 13 10.21 12.14 20.25
N VAL A 14 9.11 12.54 19.61
CA VAL A 14 7.78 12.62 20.24
C VAL A 14 6.94 11.37 19.99
N GLY A 15 7.56 10.29 19.49
CA GLY A 15 6.95 8.97 19.35
C GLY A 15 6.25 8.72 18.01
N ALA A 16 6.42 9.56 17.00
CA ALA A 16 5.91 9.26 15.66
C ALA A 16 6.57 7.99 15.11
N VAL A 17 5.79 7.10 14.51
CA VAL A 17 6.29 5.90 13.83
C VAL A 17 6.28 6.17 12.33
N PRO A 18 7.44 6.32 11.67
CA PRO A 18 7.47 6.58 10.24
C PRO A 18 6.97 5.37 9.49
N MET A 19 6.11 5.62 8.50
CA MET A 19 5.63 4.59 7.60
C MET A 19 5.51 5.15 6.20
N THR A 20 5.58 4.26 5.21
CA THR A 20 5.34 4.62 3.82
C THR A 20 3.83 4.69 3.55
N SER A 21 3.44 5.41 2.51
CA SER A 21 2.03 5.44 2.07
C SER A 21 1.49 4.06 1.71
N LEU A 22 2.32 3.19 1.13
CA LEU A 22 1.97 1.80 0.84
C LEU A 22 1.67 1.02 2.13
N GLN A 23 2.57 1.10 3.13
CA GLN A 23 2.36 0.43 4.41
C GLN A 23 1.10 0.95 5.10
N LEU A 24 0.88 2.27 5.12
CA LEU A 24 -0.32 2.87 5.70
C LEU A 24 -1.59 2.29 5.07
N MET A 25 -1.65 2.18 3.75
CA MET A 25 -2.80 1.58 3.08
C MET A 25 -2.97 0.10 3.44
N CYS A 26 -1.88 -0.66 3.55
CA CYS A 26 -1.94 -2.05 3.99
C CYS A 26 -2.46 -2.18 5.43
N GLU A 27 -2.10 -1.29 6.35
CA GLU A 27 -2.64 -1.26 7.71
C GLU A 27 -4.13 -0.90 7.74
N LEU A 28 -4.55 0.04 6.89
CA LEU A 28 -5.95 0.41 6.75
C LEU A 28 -6.78 -0.74 6.16
N GLN A 29 -6.26 -1.42 5.12
CA GLN A 29 -6.94 -2.56 4.51
C GLN A 29 -6.98 -3.74 5.47
N ARG A 30 -5.82 -4.18 5.98
CA ARG A 30 -5.54 -5.32 6.89
C ARG A 30 -6.07 -6.69 6.44
N ASP A 31 -7.31 -6.76 6.00
CA ASP A 31 -8.04 -7.95 5.57
C ASP A 31 -8.38 -7.83 4.08
N TRP A 32 -7.84 -8.75 3.27
CA TRP A 32 -8.05 -8.79 1.83
C TRP A 32 -9.33 -9.53 1.41
N ALA A 33 -10.02 -10.20 2.35
CA ALA A 33 -11.38 -10.67 2.13
C ALA A 33 -12.41 -9.53 2.25
N ARG A 34 -12.02 -8.36 2.81
CA ARG A 34 -12.90 -7.19 2.93
C ARG A 34 -13.10 -6.49 1.58
N GLY A 35 -14.16 -6.88 0.89
CA GLY A 35 -14.49 -6.39 -0.45
C GLY A 35 -14.84 -4.90 -0.55
N GLU A 36 -15.43 -4.30 0.50
CA GLU A 36 -15.90 -2.90 0.48
C GLU A 36 -14.82 -1.88 0.09
N THR A 37 -13.59 -2.11 0.54
CA THR A 37 -12.45 -1.21 0.32
C THR A 37 -11.42 -1.77 -0.66
N TYR A 38 -11.56 -3.05 -1.02
CA TYR A 38 -10.59 -3.80 -1.82
C TYR A 38 -10.29 -3.14 -3.17
N GLU A 39 -11.32 -2.85 -3.97
CA GLU A 39 -11.15 -2.30 -5.32
C GLU A 39 -10.54 -0.89 -5.27
N GLY A 40 -10.97 -0.07 -4.32
CA GLY A 40 -10.41 1.26 -4.09
C GLY A 40 -8.92 1.21 -3.73
N CYS A 41 -8.51 0.28 -2.84
CA CYS A 41 -7.10 0.07 -2.52
C CYS A 41 -6.30 -0.36 -3.75
N MET A 42 -6.84 -1.25 -4.58
CA MET A 42 -6.18 -1.71 -5.81
C MET A 42 -5.98 -0.58 -6.83
N GLU A 43 -6.96 0.31 -7.02
CA GLU A 43 -6.80 1.47 -7.91
C GLU A 43 -5.69 2.41 -7.42
N ILE A 44 -5.64 2.70 -6.11
CA ILE A 44 -4.60 3.56 -5.52
C ILE A 44 -3.21 2.93 -5.71
N PHE A 45 -3.07 1.63 -5.48
CA PHE A 45 -1.80 0.93 -5.67
C PHE A 45 -1.31 0.97 -7.12
N LYS A 46 -2.21 0.75 -8.08
CA LYS A 46 -1.89 0.80 -9.52
C LYS A 46 -1.40 2.18 -9.97
N ALA A 47 -1.97 3.24 -9.40
CA ALA A 47 -1.65 4.62 -9.77
C ALA A 47 -0.39 5.18 -9.07
N HIS A 48 -0.16 4.83 -7.80
CA HIS A 48 0.78 5.58 -6.95
C HIS A 48 1.85 4.74 -6.26
N SER A 49 1.90 3.43 -6.49
CA SER A 49 2.87 2.56 -5.84
C SER A 49 3.63 1.69 -6.84
N ALA A 50 4.86 1.31 -6.48
CA ALA A 50 5.60 0.28 -7.22
C ALA A 50 4.89 -1.08 -7.18
N TYR A 51 4.12 -1.36 -6.12
CA TYR A 51 3.29 -2.57 -6.01
C TYR A 51 2.25 -2.66 -7.14
N GLY A 52 1.80 -1.53 -7.67
CA GLY A 52 0.92 -1.45 -8.83
C GLY A 52 1.45 -2.14 -10.08
N VAL A 53 2.76 -2.29 -10.23
CA VAL A 53 3.37 -3.10 -11.30
C VAL A 53 3.02 -4.58 -11.12
N GLY A 54 3.14 -5.08 -9.88
CA GLY A 54 2.80 -6.46 -9.52
C GLY A 54 1.31 -6.77 -9.73
N VAL A 55 0.41 -5.86 -9.34
CA VAL A 55 -1.04 -6.00 -9.56
C VAL A 55 -1.36 -6.13 -11.06
N ARG A 56 -0.77 -5.26 -11.89
CA ARG A 56 -0.97 -5.32 -13.35
C ARG A 56 -0.43 -6.63 -13.94
N TYR A 57 0.74 -7.06 -13.49
CA TYR A 57 1.38 -8.28 -13.95
C TYR A 57 0.61 -9.55 -13.54
N ALA A 58 0.17 -9.63 -12.27
CA ALA A 58 -0.62 -10.75 -11.76
C ALA A 58 -1.91 -10.91 -12.57
N LYS A 59 -2.62 -9.81 -12.85
CA LYS A 59 -3.83 -9.82 -13.68
C LYS A 59 -3.58 -10.27 -15.12
N GLN A 60 -2.41 -9.95 -15.69
CA GLN A 60 -2.03 -10.38 -17.05
C GLN A 60 -1.69 -11.88 -17.13
N ILE A 61 -1.04 -12.43 -16.11
CA ILE A 61 -0.56 -13.83 -16.15
C ILE A 61 -1.57 -14.82 -15.55
N LEU A 62 -2.20 -14.45 -14.45
CA LEU A 62 -3.14 -15.34 -13.75
C LEU A 62 -4.57 -15.21 -14.30
N GLY A 63 -4.86 -14.18 -15.11
CA GLY A 63 -6.17 -13.98 -15.71
C GLY A 63 -7.30 -13.99 -14.67
N ALA A 64 -8.40 -14.66 -14.97
CA ALA A 64 -9.54 -14.80 -14.05
C ALA A 64 -9.25 -15.65 -12.79
N HIS A 65 -8.07 -16.29 -12.70
CA HIS A 65 -7.63 -17.08 -11.55
C HIS A 65 -6.73 -16.28 -10.59
N ALA A 66 -6.55 -14.98 -10.82
CA ALA A 66 -5.95 -14.07 -9.86
C ALA A 66 -6.89 -13.91 -8.66
N ASN A 67 -6.93 -14.92 -7.78
CA ASN A 67 -7.65 -14.80 -6.51
C ASN A 67 -6.81 -13.95 -5.57
N GLU A 68 -6.97 -12.64 -5.70
CA GLU A 68 -6.23 -11.63 -4.94
C GLU A 68 -6.80 -11.43 -3.51
N GLY A 69 -7.91 -12.11 -3.16
CA GLY A 69 -8.66 -11.93 -1.90
C GLY A 69 -9.08 -13.22 -1.16
N GLY A 70 -8.77 -14.40 -1.67
CA GLY A 70 -9.07 -15.68 -1.00
C GLY A 70 -10.55 -16.10 -0.99
N LEU A 71 -11.33 -15.77 -2.04
CA LEU A 71 -12.67 -16.34 -2.28
C LEU A 71 -12.76 -16.98 -3.66
#